data_AF-A0A7U6QJ28-F1
#
_entry.id   AF-A0A7U6QJ28-F1
#
_cell.length_a   1.000
_cell.length_b   1.000
_cell.length_c   1.000
_cell.angle_alpha   90.00
_cell.angle_beta   90.00
_cell.angle_gamma   90.00
#
_symmetry.space_group_name_H-M   'P 1'
#
loop_
_entity.id
_entity.type
_entity.pdbx_description
1 polymer ?
#
loop_
_entity_poly.entity_id
_entity_poly.type
_entity_poly.pdbx_seq_one_letter_code
_entity_poly.pdbx_strand_id
1 'polypeptide(L)'
;MVGYLKAYFPDLRIFEYQDYKAFYCGICLDIKEEYGELSRFFLNYDITFMAILLSSYEQESVQTGTHRCILNPIQKKKIHRSEYTKYFAAMNMIFAYHKLDDSKKDDHSKVSAALELLMKRKYKQVRLEYPRETAIFDTYMKKLNECEANQSNDYEYLGEIFGDALQQIIEPKVVVEKERPLVGKLFYYIGQWIYNIDALDDLEDDIKNDQFNPFRELYEKDQEHFLSIVEQYFNRLLFGMIATYDEMEIMAHPGIINNVICIALRRKTSDILTKYKKEKEAGTCKENN
;
A
#
# COMPACT_ATOMS: atom_id res chain seq x y z
N MET A 1 -6.04 8.17 -3.50
CA MET A 1 -4.62 7.79 -3.40
C MET A 1 -4.28 6.78 -4.49
N VAL A 2 -3.10 6.87 -5.08
CA VAL A 2 -2.68 5.96 -6.17
C VAL A 2 -2.13 4.63 -5.61
N GLY A 3 -1.71 4.57 -4.34
CA GLY A 3 -1.01 3.42 -3.76
C GLY A 3 0.46 3.38 -4.20
N TYR A 4 1.32 2.76 -3.40
CA TYR A 4 2.77 2.73 -3.61
C TYR A 4 3.28 1.43 -4.26
N LEU A 5 2.60 0.29 -4.09
CA LEU A 5 2.95 -1.01 -4.68
C LEU A 5 2.46 -1.15 -6.13
N LYS A 6 2.75 -0.14 -6.95
CA LYS A 6 2.39 -0.17 -8.37
C LYS A 6 3.53 -0.76 -9.19
N ALA A 7 3.22 -1.75 -10.04
CA ALA A 7 4.18 -2.28 -10.99
C ALA A 7 4.77 -1.18 -11.91
N TYR A 8 6.06 -1.29 -12.21
CA TYR A 8 6.75 -0.45 -13.17
C TYR A 8 6.41 -0.92 -14.58
N PHE A 9 5.32 -0.38 -15.13
CA PHE A 9 4.75 -0.78 -16.43
C PHE A 9 5.72 -0.80 -17.62
N PRO A 10 6.71 0.11 -17.75
CA PRO A 10 7.66 0.04 -18.85
C PRO A 10 8.51 -1.23 -18.88
N ASP A 11 8.59 -1.94 -17.76
CA ASP A 11 9.39 -3.17 -17.61
C ASP A 11 8.51 -4.44 -17.50
N LEU A 12 7.20 -4.33 -17.73
CA LEU A 12 6.33 -5.49 -17.86
C LEU A 12 6.23 -5.93 -19.32
N ARG A 13 6.21 -7.26 -19.56
CA ARG A 13 5.82 -7.79 -20.86
C ARG A 13 4.36 -7.45 -21.14
N ILE A 14 4.00 -7.37 -22.42
CA ILE A 14 2.66 -6.93 -22.84
C ILE A 14 1.56 -7.77 -22.19
N PHE A 15 1.74 -9.09 -22.09
CA PHE A 15 0.74 -9.96 -21.46
C PHE A 15 0.66 -9.77 -19.93
N GLU A 16 1.78 -9.53 -19.26
CA GLU A 16 1.82 -9.25 -17.81
C GLU A 16 1.14 -7.92 -17.48
N TYR A 17 1.38 -6.91 -18.30
CA TYR A 17 0.67 -5.64 -18.21
C TYR A 17 -0.85 -5.80 -18.40
N GLN A 18 -1.26 -6.66 -19.35
CA GLN A 18 -2.68 -6.96 -19.56
C GLN A 18 -3.29 -7.69 -18.35
N ASP A 19 -2.58 -8.67 -17.79
CA ASP A 19 -3.02 -9.41 -16.60
C ASP A 19 -3.11 -8.51 -15.38
N TYR A 20 -2.11 -7.66 -15.12
CA TYR A 20 -2.14 -6.66 -14.05
C TYR A 20 -3.39 -5.78 -14.15
N LYS A 21 -3.67 -5.28 -15.37
CA LYS A 21 -4.88 -4.47 -15.61
C LYS A 21 -6.16 -5.29 -15.47
N ALA A 22 -6.15 -6.57 -15.82
CA ALA A 22 -7.31 -7.43 -15.67
C ALA A 22 -7.65 -7.70 -14.21
N PHE A 23 -6.65 -7.92 -13.34
CA PHE A 23 -6.85 -7.98 -11.89
C PHE A 23 -7.36 -6.66 -11.33
N TYR A 24 -6.74 -5.53 -11.69
CA TYR A 24 -7.22 -4.20 -11.28
C TYR A 24 -8.70 -4.00 -11.65
N CYS A 25 -9.09 -4.37 -12.86
CA CYS A 25 -10.48 -4.25 -13.33
C CYS A 25 -11.41 -5.24 -12.64
N GLY A 26 -10.93 -6.45 -12.31
CA GLY A 26 -11.67 -7.46 -11.54
C GLY A 26 -12.00 -6.97 -10.13
N ILE A 27 -11.01 -6.49 -9.40
CA ILE A 27 -11.19 -5.91 -8.05
C ILE A 27 -12.11 -4.69 -8.11
N CYS A 28 -11.96 -3.83 -9.12
CA CYS A 28 -12.85 -2.69 -9.33
C CYS A 28 -14.31 -3.12 -9.53
N LEU A 29 -14.54 -4.26 -10.19
CA LEU A 29 -15.87 -4.83 -10.36
C LEU A 29 -16.38 -5.47 -9.05
N ASP A 30 -15.53 -6.21 -8.32
CA ASP A 30 -15.87 -6.75 -7.00
C ASP A 30 -16.29 -5.63 -6.02
N ILE A 31 -15.54 -4.52 -5.98
CA ILE A 31 -15.87 -3.35 -5.16
C ILE A 31 -17.24 -2.78 -5.54
N LYS A 32 -17.55 -2.70 -6.84
CA LYS A 32 -18.86 -2.23 -7.30
C LYS A 32 -19.98 -3.13 -6.83
N GLU A 33 -19.83 -4.44 -7.03
CA GLU A 33 -20.87 -5.42 -6.77
C GLU A 33 -21.17 -5.51 -5.26
N GLU A 34 -20.14 -5.49 -4.42
CA GLU A 34 -20.28 -5.64 -2.96
C GLU A 34 -20.53 -4.31 -2.22
N TYR A 35 -19.86 -3.24 -2.65
CA TYR A 35 -19.80 -1.97 -1.92
C TYR A 35 -20.34 -0.77 -2.71
N GLY A 36 -20.76 -0.95 -3.96
CA GLY A 36 -21.41 0.08 -4.76
C GLY A 36 -20.47 0.93 -5.62
N GLU A 37 -21.08 1.68 -6.54
CA GLU A 37 -20.41 2.38 -7.65
C GLU A 37 -19.34 3.39 -7.20
N LEU A 38 -19.61 4.12 -6.12
CA LEU A 38 -18.73 5.16 -5.56
C LEU A 38 -17.51 4.57 -4.86
N SER A 39 -17.61 3.36 -4.33
CA SER A 39 -16.54 2.72 -3.57
C SER A 39 -15.32 2.41 -4.45
N ARG A 40 -15.52 2.28 -5.77
CA ARG A 40 -14.44 2.06 -6.75
C ARG A 40 -13.41 3.18 -6.82
N PHE A 41 -13.78 4.40 -6.48
CA PHE A 41 -12.85 5.54 -6.49
C PHE A 41 -11.76 5.43 -5.43
N PHE A 42 -11.96 4.54 -4.45
CA PHE A 42 -10.98 4.27 -3.41
C PHE A 42 -10.03 3.11 -3.73
N LEU A 43 -10.20 2.42 -4.88
CA LEU A 43 -9.28 1.37 -5.30
C LEU A 43 -7.88 1.96 -5.52
N ASN A 44 -6.87 1.34 -4.91
CA ASN A 44 -5.46 1.69 -5.09
C ASN A 44 -4.66 0.50 -5.67
N TYR A 45 -3.40 0.76 -6.05
CA TYR A 45 -2.53 -0.28 -6.60
C TYR A 45 -2.00 -1.27 -5.55
N ASP A 46 -1.96 -0.91 -4.27
CA ASP A 46 -1.53 -1.79 -3.18
C ASP A 46 -2.40 -3.04 -3.10
N ILE A 47 -3.71 -2.83 -3.08
CA ILE A 47 -4.74 -3.86 -3.11
C ILE A 47 -4.63 -4.75 -4.36
N THR A 48 -4.24 -4.15 -5.50
CA THR A 48 -4.07 -4.89 -6.74
C THR A 48 -2.89 -5.85 -6.66
N PHE A 49 -1.73 -5.37 -6.19
CA PHE A 49 -0.56 -6.21 -6.02
C PHE A 49 -0.82 -7.35 -5.01
N MET A 50 -1.42 -7.03 -3.86
CA MET A 50 -1.75 -8.03 -2.84
C MET A 50 -2.64 -9.14 -3.42
N ALA A 51 -3.69 -8.77 -4.18
CA ALA A 51 -4.56 -9.74 -4.82
C ALA A 51 -3.85 -10.61 -5.87
N ILE A 52 -2.95 -10.02 -6.67
CA ILE A 52 -2.15 -10.76 -7.65
C ILE A 52 -1.23 -11.76 -6.94
N LEU A 53 -0.56 -11.35 -5.87
CA LEU A 53 0.37 -12.20 -5.13
C LEU A 53 -0.35 -13.41 -4.53
N LEU A 54 -1.46 -13.20 -3.81
CA LEU A 54 -2.18 -14.35 -3.23
C LEU A 54 -2.83 -15.22 -4.31
N SER A 55 -3.40 -14.61 -5.36
CA SER A 55 -3.95 -15.37 -6.49
C SER A 55 -2.89 -16.16 -7.24
N SER A 56 -1.60 -15.80 -7.12
CA SER A 56 -0.52 -16.57 -7.73
C SER A 56 -0.47 -18.01 -7.22
N TYR A 57 -0.95 -18.25 -5.99
CA TYR A 57 -0.93 -19.56 -5.38
C TYR A 57 -2.15 -20.43 -5.70
N GLU A 58 -3.19 -19.87 -6.34
CA GLU A 58 -4.44 -20.56 -6.67
C GLU A 58 -4.91 -20.26 -8.09
N GLN A 59 -4.01 -20.43 -9.07
CA GLN A 59 -4.26 -20.04 -10.46
C GLN A 59 -5.55 -20.66 -11.04
N GLU A 60 -5.86 -21.92 -10.72
CA GLU A 60 -7.04 -22.62 -11.24
C GLU A 60 -8.37 -21.99 -10.79
N SER A 61 -8.37 -21.23 -9.69
CA SER A 61 -9.55 -20.53 -9.17
C SER A 61 -9.84 -19.21 -9.88
N VAL A 62 -8.89 -18.70 -10.67
CA VAL A 62 -9.00 -17.37 -11.30
C VAL A 62 -9.95 -17.43 -12.49
N GLN A 63 -11.10 -16.80 -12.34
CA GLN A 63 -12.11 -16.65 -13.38
C GLN A 63 -11.74 -15.49 -14.31
N THR A 64 -11.59 -15.79 -15.59
CA THR A 64 -11.32 -14.78 -16.62
C THR A 64 -12.60 -14.36 -17.32
N GLY A 65 -12.70 -13.09 -17.69
CA GLY A 65 -13.90 -12.57 -18.34
C GLY A 65 -13.69 -11.22 -19.02
N THR A 66 -14.80 -10.60 -19.42
CA THR A 66 -14.75 -9.22 -19.94
C THR A 66 -15.87 -8.35 -19.36
N HIS A 67 -15.58 -7.07 -19.16
CA HIS A 67 -16.54 -6.08 -18.65
C HIS A 67 -16.42 -4.75 -19.40
N ARG A 68 -17.52 -3.99 -19.49
CA ARG A 68 -17.52 -2.61 -20.01
C ARG A 68 -17.50 -1.61 -18.85
N CYS A 69 -16.41 -0.87 -18.70
CA CYS A 69 -16.29 0.15 -17.67
C CYS A 69 -17.00 1.44 -18.10
N ILE A 70 -17.62 2.16 -17.16
CA ILE A 70 -18.26 3.46 -17.46
C ILE A 70 -17.24 4.49 -17.98
N LEU A 71 -15.99 4.42 -17.51
CA LEU A 71 -14.90 5.28 -17.99
C LEU A 71 -14.40 4.90 -19.39
N ASN A 72 -14.77 3.72 -19.90
CA ASN A 72 -14.43 3.27 -21.24
C ASN A 72 -15.56 2.36 -21.79
N PRO A 73 -16.71 2.95 -22.18
CA PRO A 73 -17.92 2.18 -22.50
C PRO A 73 -17.81 1.43 -23.83
N ILE A 74 -16.89 1.85 -24.71
CA ILE A 74 -16.71 1.29 -26.04
C ILE A 74 -15.88 0.01 -25.98
N GLN A 75 -14.77 0.01 -25.25
CA GLN A 75 -13.85 -1.12 -25.22
C GLN A 75 -14.16 -2.06 -24.05
N LYS A 76 -14.42 -3.34 -24.35
CA LYS A 76 -14.43 -4.38 -23.32
C LYS A 76 -13.04 -4.51 -22.70
N LYS A 77 -12.95 -4.49 -21.38
CA LYS A 77 -11.74 -4.76 -20.60
C LYS A 77 -11.74 -6.22 -20.19
N LYS A 78 -10.57 -6.86 -20.26
CA LYS A 78 -10.35 -8.17 -19.61
C LYS A 78 -10.47 -7.99 -18.10
N ILE A 79 -10.99 -9.00 -17.41
CA ILE A 79 -11.05 -9.07 -15.96
C ILE A 79 -10.55 -10.43 -15.48
N HIS A 80 -9.85 -10.42 -14.36
CA HIS A 80 -9.47 -11.60 -13.59
C HIS A 80 -10.11 -11.46 -12.20
N ARG A 81 -10.92 -12.44 -11.79
CA ARG A 81 -11.59 -12.47 -10.48
C ARG A 81 -11.27 -13.77 -9.77
N SER A 82 -11.10 -13.70 -8.46
CA SER A 82 -10.87 -14.84 -7.57
C SER A 82 -11.45 -14.54 -6.20
N GLU A 83 -11.37 -15.49 -5.28
CA GLU A 83 -11.69 -15.23 -3.88
C GLU A 83 -10.80 -14.13 -3.29
N TYR A 84 -9.55 -14.03 -3.75
CA TYR A 84 -8.64 -12.96 -3.33
C TYR A 84 -9.04 -11.59 -3.89
N THR A 85 -9.49 -11.47 -5.14
CA THR A 85 -9.94 -10.15 -5.64
C THR A 85 -11.13 -9.63 -4.85
N LYS A 86 -12.07 -10.52 -4.49
CA LYS A 86 -13.20 -10.20 -3.61
C LYS A 86 -12.76 -9.88 -2.18
N TYR A 87 -11.84 -10.66 -1.61
CA TYR A 87 -11.27 -10.40 -0.29
C TYR A 87 -10.59 -9.03 -0.22
N PHE A 88 -9.76 -8.72 -1.22
CA PHE A 88 -9.06 -7.45 -1.28
C PHE A 88 -9.96 -6.26 -1.63
N ALA A 89 -11.10 -6.49 -2.30
CA ALA A 89 -12.15 -5.47 -2.39
C ALA A 89 -12.67 -5.08 -1.00
N ALA A 90 -12.81 -6.02 -0.06
CA ALA A 90 -13.17 -5.74 1.33
C ALA A 90 -12.04 -5.02 2.09
N MET A 91 -10.79 -5.49 1.96
CA MET A 91 -9.63 -4.86 2.60
C MET A 91 -9.44 -3.42 2.13
N ASN A 92 -9.69 -3.14 0.84
CA ASN A 92 -9.68 -1.79 0.29
C ASN A 92 -10.63 -0.85 1.04
N MET A 93 -11.82 -1.34 1.42
CA MET A 93 -12.78 -0.55 2.18
C MET A 93 -12.33 -0.27 3.61
N ILE A 94 -11.60 -1.20 4.25
CA ILE A 94 -10.98 -0.98 5.57
C ILE A 94 -9.97 0.15 5.48
N PHE A 95 -9.02 0.05 4.55
CA PHE A 95 -7.96 1.05 4.39
C PHE A 95 -8.51 2.43 3.98
N ALA A 96 -9.46 2.45 3.04
CA ALA A 96 -10.09 3.68 2.58
C ALA A 96 -10.90 4.38 3.67
N TYR A 97 -11.62 3.64 4.51
CA TYR A 97 -12.37 4.22 5.62
C TYR A 97 -11.44 4.88 6.63
N HIS A 98 -10.40 4.18 7.06
CA HIS A 98 -9.49 4.70 8.09
C HIS A 98 -8.68 5.90 7.60
N LYS A 99 -8.20 5.91 6.34
CA LYS A 99 -7.52 7.10 5.81
C LYS A 99 -8.44 8.32 5.70
N LEU A 100 -9.72 8.11 5.37
CA LEU A 100 -10.69 9.20 5.39
C LEU A 100 -10.99 9.68 6.80
N ASP A 101 -11.04 8.79 7.79
CA ASP A 101 -11.28 9.18 9.18
C ASP A 101 -10.11 9.99 9.76
N ASP A 102 -8.88 9.62 9.39
CA ASP A 102 -7.64 10.30 9.76
C ASP A 102 -7.56 11.72 9.19
N SER A 103 -7.80 11.85 7.88
CA SER A 103 -7.78 13.16 7.18
C SER A 103 -8.72 14.21 7.78
N LYS A 104 -9.80 13.80 8.48
CA LYS A 104 -10.72 14.73 9.15
C LYS A 104 -10.20 15.26 10.48
N LYS A 105 -9.38 14.47 11.18
CA LYS A 105 -8.77 14.89 12.44
C LYS A 105 -7.72 15.96 12.16
N ASP A 106 -7.02 15.85 11.02
CA ASP A 106 -5.88 16.70 10.69
C ASP A 106 -6.23 17.91 9.81
N ASP A 107 -7.33 17.87 9.04
CA ASP A 107 -7.81 19.01 8.27
C ASP A 107 -9.33 18.96 8.11
N HIS A 108 -10.05 19.99 8.55
CA HIS A 108 -11.51 20.11 8.40
C HIS A 108 -11.96 20.29 6.93
N SER A 109 -11.09 19.98 5.95
CA SER A 109 -11.25 20.37 4.57
C SER A 109 -11.83 19.23 3.70
N LYS A 110 -13.05 19.49 3.21
CA LYS A 110 -13.63 19.04 1.92
C LYS A 110 -14.09 17.59 1.74
N VAL A 111 -14.06 16.72 2.74
CA VAL A 111 -14.82 15.46 2.66
C VAL A 111 -16.29 15.76 2.99
N SER A 112 -17.20 15.60 2.02
CA SER A 112 -18.62 15.85 2.29
C SER A 112 -19.15 14.86 3.33
N ALA A 113 -19.95 15.32 4.31
CA ALA A 113 -20.59 14.47 5.32
C ALA A 113 -21.36 13.27 4.73
N ALA A 114 -21.85 13.41 3.49
CA ALA A 114 -22.49 12.34 2.74
C ALA A 114 -21.52 11.19 2.38
N LEU A 115 -20.30 11.51 1.93
CA LEU A 115 -19.26 10.53 1.62
C LEU A 115 -18.81 9.80 2.89
N GLU A 116 -18.69 10.51 4.00
CA GLU A 116 -18.34 9.91 5.28
C GLU A 116 -19.40 8.93 5.77
N LEU A 117 -20.67 9.32 5.72
CA LEU A 117 -21.78 8.46 6.12
C LEU A 117 -21.84 7.20 5.23
N LEU A 118 -21.58 7.36 3.93
CA LEU A 118 -21.48 6.24 2.99
C LEU A 118 -20.35 5.30 3.40
N MET A 119 -19.13 5.81 3.57
CA MET A 119 -17.96 5.00 3.91
C MET A 119 -18.13 4.32 5.27
N LYS A 120 -18.70 5.01 6.27
CA LYS A 120 -19.04 4.43 7.57
C LYS A 120 -20.03 3.27 7.47
N ARG A 121 -21.05 3.39 6.60
CA ARG A 121 -21.99 2.28 6.35
C ARG A 121 -21.29 1.09 5.69
N LYS A 122 -20.41 1.34 4.72
CA LYS A 122 -19.66 0.28 4.03
C LYS A 122 -18.63 -0.38 4.94
N TYR A 123 -17.93 0.38 5.76
CA TYR A 123 -17.05 -0.16 6.79
C TYR A 123 -17.81 -1.01 7.81
N LYS A 124 -19.02 -0.60 8.24
CA LYS A 124 -19.88 -1.45 9.09
C LYS A 124 -20.26 -2.78 8.42
N GLN A 125 -20.57 -2.77 7.13
CA GLN A 125 -20.83 -3.99 6.35
C GLN A 125 -19.60 -4.90 6.37
N VAL A 126 -18.42 -4.36 6.04
CA VAL A 126 -17.15 -5.10 6.02
C VAL A 126 -16.78 -5.64 7.40
N ARG A 127 -17.04 -4.90 8.48
CA ARG A 127 -16.79 -5.33 9.86
C ARG A 127 -17.62 -6.55 10.27
N LEU A 128 -18.83 -6.71 9.72
CA LEU A 128 -19.65 -7.89 9.97
C LEU A 128 -19.13 -9.11 9.21
N GLU A 129 -18.60 -8.91 7.99
CA GLU A 129 -18.10 -9.97 7.13
C GLU A 129 -16.67 -10.42 7.48
N TYR A 130 -15.81 -9.47 7.87
CA TYR A 130 -14.40 -9.64 8.18
C TYR A 130 -14.05 -9.07 9.57
N PRO A 131 -14.64 -9.62 10.67
CA PRO A 131 -14.44 -9.10 12.02
C PRO A 131 -12.99 -9.26 12.52
N ARG A 132 -12.27 -10.30 12.06
CA ARG A 132 -10.86 -10.52 12.44
C ARG A 132 -9.98 -9.42 11.85
N GLU A 133 -10.08 -9.20 10.55
CA GLU A 133 -9.29 -8.23 9.81
C GLU A 133 -9.55 -6.81 10.29
N THR A 134 -10.81 -6.46 10.53
CA THR A 134 -11.17 -5.16 11.12
C THR A 134 -10.65 -4.98 12.54
N ALA A 135 -10.69 -6.01 13.40
CA ALA A 135 -10.14 -5.93 14.75
C ALA A 135 -8.61 -5.75 14.76
N ILE A 136 -7.90 -6.42 13.84
CA ILE A 136 -6.44 -6.24 13.66
C ILE A 136 -6.16 -4.79 13.27
N PHE A 137 -6.88 -4.28 12.27
CA PHE A 137 -6.66 -2.91 11.79
C PHE A 137 -7.05 -1.85 12.82
N ASP A 138 -8.12 -2.06 13.58
CA ASP A 138 -8.51 -1.15 14.68
C ASP A 138 -7.44 -1.13 15.79
N THR A 139 -6.80 -2.27 16.06
CA THR A 139 -5.67 -2.36 17.00
C THR A 139 -4.44 -1.62 16.48
N TYR A 140 -4.14 -1.75 15.19
CA TYR A 140 -3.11 -0.97 14.51
C TYR A 140 -3.36 0.54 14.65
N MET A 141 -4.56 1.00 14.29
CA MET A 141 -4.90 2.43 14.39
C MET A 141 -4.78 2.93 15.82
N LYS A 142 -5.21 2.15 16.82
CA LYS A 142 -5.06 2.53 18.23
C LYS A 142 -3.59 2.75 18.61
N LYS A 143 -2.71 1.81 18.26
CA LYS A 143 -1.26 1.93 18.53
C LYS A 143 -0.65 3.12 17.80
N LEU A 144 -1.04 3.35 16.54
CA LEU A 144 -0.57 4.50 15.75
C LEU A 144 -0.95 5.83 16.41
N ASN A 145 -2.23 6.00 16.80
CA ASN A 145 -2.71 7.21 17.48
C ASN A 145 -2.00 7.42 18.84
N GLU A 146 -1.66 6.35 19.55
CA GLU A 146 -0.87 6.43 20.79
C GLU A 146 0.56 6.94 20.53
N CYS A 147 1.20 6.48 19.45
CA CYS A 147 2.53 6.96 19.06
C CYS A 147 2.50 8.44 18.62
N GLU A 148 1.50 8.85 17.84
CA GLU A 148 1.30 10.22 17.39
C GLU A 148 1.04 11.18 18.55
N ALA A 149 0.18 10.79 19.49
CA ALA A 149 -0.10 11.59 20.68
C ALA A 149 1.14 11.80 21.56
N ASN A 150 2.08 10.84 21.54
CA ASN A 150 3.35 10.93 22.24
C ASN A 150 4.48 11.56 21.40
N GLN A 151 4.18 12.00 20.16
CA GLN A 151 5.16 12.57 19.22
C GLN A 151 6.39 11.65 19.04
N SER A 152 6.14 10.35 18.88
CA SER A 152 7.20 9.35 18.70
C SER A 152 7.95 9.56 17.38
N ASN A 153 9.27 9.66 17.44
CA ASN A 153 10.15 9.75 16.26
C ASN A 153 10.75 8.38 15.87
N ASP A 154 10.24 7.29 16.46
CA ASP A 154 10.64 5.93 16.14
C ASP A 154 9.92 5.44 14.87
N TYR A 155 10.41 5.90 13.71
CA TYR A 155 9.89 5.52 12.39
C TYR A 155 10.01 4.01 12.13
N GLU A 156 10.97 3.33 12.76
CA GLU A 156 11.10 1.87 12.63
C GLU A 156 9.93 1.19 13.32
N TYR A 157 9.70 1.49 14.61
CA TYR A 157 8.60 0.92 15.37
C TYR A 157 7.23 1.23 14.76
N LEU A 158 7.02 2.47 14.29
CA LEU A 158 5.77 2.84 13.60
C LEU A 158 5.54 2.02 12.33
N GLY A 159 6.60 1.80 11.54
CA GLY A 159 6.56 0.89 10.41
C GLY A 159 6.24 -0.55 10.84
N GLU A 160 6.85 -1.04 11.91
CA GLU A 160 6.64 -2.40 12.43
C GLU A 160 5.18 -2.63 12.84
N ILE A 161 4.53 -1.64 13.46
CA ILE A 161 3.11 -1.72 13.80
C ILE A 161 2.25 -1.96 12.56
N PHE A 162 2.51 -1.29 11.44
CA PHE A 162 1.77 -1.54 10.20
C PHE A 162 2.17 -2.86 9.52
N GLY A 163 3.46 -3.20 9.55
CA GLY A 163 3.99 -4.48 9.10
C GLY A 163 3.29 -5.67 9.78
N ASP A 164 3.20 -5.64 11.11
CA ASP A 164 2.53 -6.65 11.94
C ASP A 164 1.06 -6.79 11.56
N ALA A 165 0.36 -5.66 11.36
CA ALA A 165 -1.04 -5.66 11.00
C ALA A 165 -1.27 -6.32 9.63
N LEU A 166 -0.43 -5.96 8.65
CA LEU A 166 -0.52 -6.50 7.31
C LEU A 166 -0.18 -8.00 7.28
N GLN A 167 0.86 -8.42 8.00
CA GLN A 167 1.19 -9.84 8.17
C GLN A 167 0.01 -10.63 8.75
N GLN A 168 -0.58 -10.18 9.86
CA GLN A 168 -1.70 -10.88 10.52
C GLN A 168 -2.98 -10.95 9.67
N ILE A 169 -3.20 -9.95 8.80
CA ILE A 169 -4.31 -9.95 7.85
C ILE A 169 -4.07 -10.97 6.73
N ILE A 170 -2.85 -11.02 6.20
CA ILE A 170 -2.52 -11.77 4.98
C ILE A 170 -2.17 -13.23 5.27
N GLU A 171 -1.31 -13.50 6.25
CA GLU A 171 -0.73 -14.82 6.49
C GLU A 171 -1.80 -15.93 6.62
N PRO A 172 -2.91 -15.75 7.37
CA PRO A 172 -3.95 -16.78 7.49
C PRO A 172 -4.73 -17.04 6.19
N LYS A 173 -4.58 -16.21 5.15
CA LYS A 173 -5.24 -16.36 3.85
C LYS A 173 -4.40 -17.16 2.85
N VAL A 174 -3.15 -17.47 3.20
CA VAL A 174 -2.28 -18.26 2.33
C VAL A 174 -2.62 -19.73 2.49
N VAL A 175 -3.18 -20.31 1.43
CA VAL A 175 -3.60 -21.72 1.39
C VAL A 175 -2.43 -22.69 1.34
N VAL A 176 -1.29 -22.27 0.75
CA VAL A 176 -0.10 -23.11 0.64
C VAL A 176 0.70 -23.01 1.94
N GLU A 177 0.64 -24.05 2.77
CA GLU A 177 1.21 -24.05 4.13
C GLU A 177 2.70 -23.69 4.16
N LYS A 178 3.50 -24.20 3.21
CA LYS A 178 4.95 -23.91 3.13
C LYS A 178 5.25 -22.43 2.83
N GLU A 179 4.36 -21.77 2.07
CA GLU A 179 4.54 -20.39 1.63
C GLU A 179 4.00 -19.40 2.66
N ARG A 180 3.05 -19.83 3.50
CA ARG A 180 2.40 -19.00 4.51
C ARG A 180 3.37 -18.13 5.34
N PRO A 181 4.39 -18.68 6.01
CA PRO A 181 5.31 -17.86 6.80
C PRO A 181 6.15 -16.90 5.95
N LEU A 182 6.52 -17.29 4.72
CA LEU A 182 7.29 -16.44 3.80
C LEU A 182 6.46 -15.27 3.30
N VAL A 183 5.21 -15.52 2.89
CA VAL A 183 4.26 -14.48 2.50
C VAL A 183 3.99 -13.53 3.68
N GLY A 184 3.77 -14.06 4.88
CA GLY A 184 3.59 -13.27 6.10
C GLY A 184 4.78 -12.32 6.35
N LYS A 185 6.00 -12.87 6.31
CA LYS A 185 7.25 -12.10 6.47
C LYS A 185 7.46 -11.07 5.35
N LEU A 186 7.11 -11.40 4.10
CA LEU A 186 7.17 -10.45 2.99
C LEU A 186 6.23 -9.26 3.25
N PHE A 187 5.00 -9.53 3.69
CA PHE A 187 4.02 -8.47 4.00
C PHE A 187 4.36 -7.68 5.26
N TYR A 188 5.08 -8.27 6.22
CA TYR A 188 5.68 -7.54 7.33
C TYR A 188 6.65 -6.45 6.86
N TYR A 189 7.58 -6.80 5.94
CA TYR A 189 8.48 -5.79 5.36
C TYR A 189 7.75 -4.79 4.47
N ILE A 190 6.79 -5.25 3.67
CA ILE A 190 6.01 -4.37 2.79
C ILE A 190 5.21 -3.35 3.59
N GLY A 191 4.58 -3.76 4.70
CA GLY A 191 3.86 -2.83 5.58
C GLY A 191 4.78 -1.75 6.14
N GLN A 192 5.94 -2.13 6.69
CA GLN A 192 6.96 -1.18 7.13
C GLN A 192 7.36 -0.19 6.02
N TRP A 193 7.57 -0.70 4.81
CA TRP A 193 7.93 0.12 3.66
C TRP A 193 6.81 1.07 3.26
N ILE A 194 5.55 0.62 3.19
CA ILE A 194 4.40 1.47 2.81
C ILE A 194 4.24 2.62 3.81
N TYR A 195 4.25 2.31 5.12
CA TYR A 195 4.08 3.35 6.14
C TYR A 195 5.18 4.40 6.03
N ASN A 196 6.43 3.96 6.01
CA ASN A 196 7.57 4.88 6.03
C ASN A 196 7.77 5.61 4.71
N ILE A 197 7.42 5.01 3.56
CA ILE A 197 7.53 5.70 2.28
C ILE A 197 6.44 6.76 2.09
N ASP A 198 5.22 6.54 2.64
CA ASP A 198 4.14 7.55 2.69
C ASP A 198 4.59 8.72 3.57
N ALA A 199 5.03 8.44 4.80
CA ALA A 199 5.58 9.45 5.71
C ALA A 199 6.77 10.22 5.11
N LEU A 200 7.66 9.56 4.36
CA LEU A 200 8.78 10.25 3.71
C LEU A 200 8.34 11.07 2.47
N ASP A 201 7.32 10.63 1.74
CA ASP A 201 6.80 11.36 0.55
C ASP A 201 6.10 12.66 1.00
N ASP A 202 5.46 12.64 2.18
CA ASP A 202 4.66 13.74 2.75
C ASP A 202 5.44 14.63 3.76
N LEU A 203 6.66 14.26 4.15
CA LEU A 203 7.46 14.93 5.21
C LEU A 203 7.50 16.47 5.14
N GLU A 204 7.80 17.06 3.98
CA GLU A 204 7.87 18.52 3.85
C GLU A 204 6.50 19.20 4.02
N ASP A 205 5.44 18.57 3.46
CA ASP A 205 4.07 19.08 3.58
C ASP A 205 3.58 18.94 5.03
N ASP A 206 3.90 17.85 5.70
CA ASP A 206 3.59 17.64 7.12
C ASP A 206 4.33 18.66 8.01
N ILE A 207 5.60 18.92 7.72
CA ILE A 207 6.38 19.96 8.41
C ILE A 207 5.70 21.33 8.28
N LYS A 208 5.34 21.69 7.05
CA LYS A 208 4.71 22.96 6.72
C LYS A 208 3.33 23.15 7.35
N ASN A 209 2.57 22.08 7.51
CA ASN A 209 1.22 22.10 8.08
C ASN A 209 1.18 21.81 9.59
N ASP A 210 2.35 21.69 10.24
CA ASP A 210 2.47 21.31 11.66
C ASP A 210 1.80 19.97 12.01
N GLN A 211 1.85 19.03 11.06
CA GLN A 211 1.32 17.67 11.20
C GLN A 211 2.38 16.71 11.73
N PHE A 212 1.95 15.64 12.40
CA PHE A 212 2.89 14.64 12.89
C PHE A 212 3.60 13.95 11.73
N ASN A 213 4.93 13.82 11.83
CA ASN A 213 5.71 12.99 10.92
C ASN A 213 6.89 12.38 11.67
N PRO A 214 7.10 11.05 11.61
CA PRO A 214 8.14 10.39 12.40
C PRO A 214 9.57 10.72 11.96
N PHE A 215 9.74 11.28 10.75
CA PHE A 215 11.04 11.70 10.23
C PHE A 215 11.37 13.17 10.55
N ARG A 216 10.41 13.95 11.09
CA ARG A 216 10.55 15.39 11.33
C ARG A 216 11.79 15.71 12.15
N GLU A 217 11.94 15.11 13.33
CA GLU A 217 13.05 15.42 14.23
C GLU A 217 14.40 15.10 13.57
N LEU A 218 14.51 13.95 12.90
CA LEU A 218 15.73 13.54 12.22
C LEU A 218 16.08 14.50 11.07
N TYR A 219 15.08 14.91 10.30
CA TYR A 219 15.25 15.83 9.18
C TYR A 219 15.66 17.23 9.63
N GLU A 220 15.03 17.78 10.67
CA GLU A 220 15.31 19.13 11.16
C GLU A 220 16.66 19.23 11.91
N LYS A 221 17.08 18.17 12.62
CA LYS A 221 18.30 18.19 13.43
C LYS A 221 19.58 17.90 12.64
N ASP A 222 19.52 16.98 11.67
CA ASP A 222 20.70 16.48 10.97
C ASP A 222 20.40 16.17 9.51
N GLN A 223 20.14 17.22 8.72
CA GLN A 223 19.95 17.09 7.27
C GLN A 223 21.14 16.44 6.57
N GLU A 224 22.35 16.56 7.13
CA GLU A 224 23.56 16.00 6.54
C GLU A 224 23.53 14.47 6.53
N HIS A 225 23.13 13.84 7.64
CA HIS A 225 23.07 12.39 7.81
C HIS A 225 21.68 11.79 7.60
N PHE A 226 20.61 12.59 7.68
CA PHE A 226 19.21 12.17 7.48
C PHE A 226 19.06 11.20 6.32
N LEU A 227 19.51 11.64 5.14
CA LEU A 227 19.38 10.88 3.91
C LEU A 227 20.13 9.54 3.98
N SER A 228 21.30 9.51 4.61
CA SER A 228 22.10 8.28 4.74
C SER A 228 21.45 7.26 5.68
N ILE A 229 20.82 7.72 6.76
CA ILE A 229 20.12 6.87 7.73
C ILE A 229 18.86 6.29 7.10
N VAL A 230 18.06 7.15 6.46
CA VAL A 230 16.81 6.75 5.80
C VAL A 230 17.10 5.82 4.61
N GLU A 231 18.12 6.11 3.79
CA GLU A 231 18.52 5.22 2.69
C GLU A 231 18.98 3.84 3.19
N GLN A 232 19.74 3.78 4.30
CA GLN A 232 20.11 2.50 4.93
C GLN A 232 18.88 1.73 5.45
N TYR A 233 17.92 2.41 6.07
CA TYR A 233 16.68 1.81 6.54
C TYR A 233 15.90 1.16 5.38
N PHE A 234 15.63 1.91 4.31
CA PHE A 234 14.91 1.38 3.17
C PHE A 234 15.67 0.26 2.45
N ASN A 235 16.99 0.35 2.35
CA ASN A 235 17.81 -0.73 1.77
C ASN A 235 17.70 -2.02 2.59
N ARG A 236 17.64 -1.94 3.92
CA ARG A 236 17.40 -3.09 4.79
C ARG A 236 16.03 -3.73 4.52
N LEU A 237 14.97 -2.93 4.42
CA LEU A 237 13.63 -3.43 4.10
C LEU A 237 13.58 -4.10 2.72
N LEU A 238 14.10 -3.42 1.69
CA LEU A 238 14.12 -3.94 0.32
C LEU A 238 14.94 -5.24 0.22
N PHE A 239 16.08 -5.32 0.90
CA PHE A 239 16.87 -6.55 0.96
C PHE A 239 16.10 -7.67 1.66
N GLY A 240 15.42 -7.39 2.78
CA GLY A 240 14.58 -8.35 3.49
C GLY A 240 13.44 -8.89 2.62
N MET A 241 12.80 -8.03 1.82
CA MET A 241 11.78 -8.45 0.85
C MET A 241 12.36 -9.34 -0.25
N ILE A 242 13.49 -8.94 -0.86
CA ILE A 242 14.11 -9.70 -1.94
C ILE A 242 14.57 -11.07 -1.45
N ALA A 243 15.23 -11.13 -0.28
CA ALA A 243 15.67 -12.39 0.31
C ALA A 243 14.47 -13.31 0.60
N THR A 244 13.39 -12.77 1.17
CA THR A 244 12.17 -13.56 1.44
C THR A 244 11.52 -14.03 0.14
N TYR A 245 11.47 -13.18 -0.89
CA TYR A 245 10.90 -13.50 -2.19
C TYR A 245 11.69 -14.58 -2.94
N ASP A 246 13.03 -14.58 -2.83
CA ASP A 246 13.91 -15.59 -3.45
C ASP A 246 13.66 -17.00 -2.88
N GLU A 247 13.17 -17.09 -1.64
CA GLU A 247 12.78 -18.35 -0.99
C GLU A 247 11.38 -18.85 -1.39
N MET A 248 10.54 -18.00 -2.02
CA MET A 248 9.14 -18.30 -2.33
C MET A 248 8.97 -19.03 -3.68
N GLU A 249 8.07 -20.00 -3.74
CA GLU A 249 7.70 -20.68 -4.98
C GLU A 249 6.42 -20.07 -5.59
N ILE A 250 6.60 -19.04 -6.41
CA ILE A 250 5.49 -18.38 -7.11
C ILE A 250 4.97 -19.25 -8.27
N MET A 251 3.71 -19.69 -8.19
CA MET A 251 3.10 -20.56 -9.21
C MET A 251 2.58 -19.80 -10.44
N ALA A 252 2.10 -18.55 -10.28
CA ALA A 252 1.60 -17.74 -11.39
C ALA A 252 2.01 -16.26 -11.33
N HIS A 253 2.03 -15.61 -12.49
CA HIS A 253 2.43 -14.19 -12.64
C HIS A 253 3.80 -13.80 -12.00
N PRO A 254 4.85 -14.65 -12.03
CA PRO A 254 6.12 -14.34 -11.37
C PRO A 254 6.78 -13.06 -11.89
N GLY A 255 6.61 -12.72 -13.17
CA GLY A 255 7.19 -11.48 -13.70
C GLY A 255 6.48 -10.21 -13.22
N ILE A 256 5.17 -10.26 -12.90
CA ILE A 256 4.50 -9.12 -12.25
C ILE A 256 5.02 -8.95 -10.82
N ILE A 257 5.12 -10.05 -10.08
CA ILE A 257 5.52 -10.02 -8.67
C ILE A 257 7.00 -9.59 -8.55
N ASN A 258 7.88 -10.18 -9.36
CA ASN A 258 9.28 -9.77 -9.48
C ASN A 258 9.42 -8.30 -9.86
N ASN A 259 8.62 -7.80 -10.81
CA ASN A 259 8.66 -6.40 -11.20
C ASN A 259 8.32 -5.47 -10.02
N VAL A 260 7.32 -5.80 -9.21
CA VAL A 260 7.00 -4.99 -8.04
C VAL A 260 8.13 -5.05 -7.01
N ILE A 261 8.47 -6.25 -6.53
CA ILE A 261 9.42 -6.45 -5.42
C ILE A 261 10.83 -5.96 -5.77
N CYS A 262 11.35 -6.33 -6.94
CA CYS A 262 12.76 -6.09 -7.28
C CYS A 262 13.00 -4.75 -7.99
N ILE A 263 11.97 -4.17 -8.63
CA ILE A 263 12.13 -3.00 -9.50
C ILE A 263 11.33 -1.81 -9.00
N ALA A 264 10.01 -1.95 -8.90
CA ALA A 264 9.13 -0.82 -8.62
C ALA A 264 9.38 -0.19 -7.24
N LEU A 265 9.52 -1.01 -6.19
CA LEU A 265 9.76 -0.51 -4.83
C LEU A 265 11.08 0.24 -4.73
N ARG A 266 12.16 -0.31 -5.29
CA ARG A 266 13.47 0.34 -5.32
C ARG A 266 13.44 1.66 -6.09
N ARG A 267 12.75 1.68 -7.24
CA ARG A 267 12.60 2.91 -8.04
C ARG A 267 11.82 3.97 -7.27
N LYS A 268 10.65 3.65 -6.71
CA LYS A 268 9.84 4.60 -5.93
C LYS A 268 10.60 5.13 -4.73
N THR A 269 11.34 4.27 -4.02
CA THR A 269 12.24 4.67 -2.93
C THR A 269 13.29 5.67 -3.42
N SER A 270 13.99 5.34 -4.51
CA SER A 270 15.01 6.23 -5.09
C SER A 270 14.44 7.56 -5.57
N ASP A 271 13.25 7.55 -6.19
CA ASP A 271 12.59 8.75 -6.70
C ASP A 271 12.26 9.73 -5.57
N ILE A 272 11.78 9.22 -4.42
CA ILE A 272 11.48 10.02 -3.23
C ILE A 272 12.78 10.52 -2.58
N LEU A 273 13.77 9.65 -2.36
CA LEU A 273 15.06 10.06 -1.79
C LEU A 273 15.80 11.11 -2.64
N THR A 274 15.58 11.10 -3.96
CA THR A 274 16.19 12.07 -4.87
C THR A 274 15.68 13.50 -4.65
N LYS A 275 14.44 13.68 -4.15
CA LYS A 275 13.91 15.00 -3.76
C LYS A 275 14.86 15.67 -2.77
N TYR A 276 15.23 14.94 -1.73
CA TYR A 276 16.12 15.40 -0.67
C TYR A 276 17.61 15.46 -1.07
N LYS A 277 18.05 14.69 -2.09
CA LYS A 277 19.43 14.79 -2.66
C LYS A 277 19.68 16.12 -3.37
N LYS A 278 18.72 16.56 -4.20
CA LYS A 278 18.85 17.77 -5.02
C LYS A 278 18.84 19.06 -4.20
N GLU A 279 18.17 19.05 -3.05
CA GLU A 279 18.14 20.19 -2.13
C GLU A 279 19.47 20.44 -1.44
N LYS A 280 20.20 19.37 -1.08
CA LYS A 280 21.57 19.47 -0.54
C LYS A 280 22.49 20.21 -1.52
N GLU A 281 22.41 19.89 -2.82
CA GLU A 281 23.20 20.55 -3.87
C GLU A 281 22.78 22.01 -4.11
N ALA A 282 21.48 22.32 -4.04
CA ALA A 282 20.96 23.69 -4.19
C ALA A 282 21.26 24.59 -2.98
N GLY A 283 21.29 24.06 -1.76
CA GLY A 283 21.69 24.75 -0.54
C GLY A 283 23.17 25.13 -0.54
N THR A 284 24.05 24.21 -0.95
CA THR A 284 25.51 24.47 -1.05
C THR A 284 25.89 25.53 -2.09
N CYS A 285 25.06 25.79 -3.10
CA CYS A 285 25.29 26.86 -4.08
C CYS A 285 24.89 28.26 -3.57
N LYS A 286 24.05 28.36 -2.52
CA LYS A 286 23.63 29.65 -1.95
C LYS A 286 24.54 30.15 -0.84
N GLU A 287 25.27 29.26 -0.16
CA GLU A 287 26.22 29.64 0.89
C GLU A 287 27.61 30.04 0.35
N ASN A 288 27.87 29.82 -0.94
CA ASN A 288 29.15 30.13 -1.59
C ASN A 288 29.11 31.37 -2.52
N ASN A 289 28.09 32.23 -2.40
CA ASN A 289 27.99 33.52 -3.11
C ASN A 289 27.88 34.69 -2.12
#